data_AF-A0A848GXH8-F1
#
_entry.id   AF-A0A848GXH8-F1
#
_cell.length_a   1.000
_cell.length_b   1.000
_cell.length_c   1.000
_cell.angle_alpha   90.00
_cell.angle_beta   90.00
_cell.angle_gamma   90.00
#
_symmetry.space_group_name_H-M   'P 1'
#
loop_
_entity.id
_entity.type
_entity.pdbx_description
1 polymer ?
#
loop_
_entity_poly.entity_id
_entity_poly.type
_entity_poly.pdbx_seq_one_letter_code
_entity_poly.pdbx_strand_id
1 'polypeptide(L)' 'MTSDYRIESSMPIASRFWPAARSTQFAVNDRALAVSLAAKSFTGQDEIRVVHVPTGEVVFRKPAPPQRVEWSEEI' A
#
# COMPACT_ATOMS: atom_id res chain seq x y z
N MET A 1 17.36 6.89 13.39
CA MET A 1 16.18 6.14 13.85
C MET A 1 15.87 5.13 12.76
N THR A 2 15.95 3.83 13.07
CA THR A 2 15.52 2.77 12.13
C THR A 2 14.00 2.70 12.16
N SER A 3 13.35 2.45 11.03
CA SER A 3 11.91 2.21 11.00
C SER A 3 11.62 0.72 10.92
N ASP A 4 10.75 0.26 11.82
CA ASP A 4 10.44 -1.16 11.98
C ASP A 4 9.46 -1.68 10.92
N TYR A 5 8.68 -0.78 10.30
CA TYR A 5 7.70 -1.13 9.28
C TYR A 5 7.88 -0.30 8.01
N ARG A 6 7.75 -0.95 6.86
CA ARG A 6 7.77 -0.33 5.53
C ARG A 6 6.47 -0.63 4.81
N ILE A 7 5.79 0.43 4.37
CA ILE A 7 4.69 0.33 3.43
C ILE A 7 5.30 0.36 2.03
N GLU A 8 4.95 -0.59 1.15
CA GLU A 8 5.50 -0.68 -0.20
C GLU A 8 4.44 -1.03 -1.25
N SER A 9 4.67 -0.56 -2.48
CA SER A 9 3.90 -0.89 -3.69
C SER A 9 4.82 -0.70 -4.90
N SER A 10 4.58 -1.42 -5.99
CA SER A 10 5.32 -1.20 -7.25
C SER A 10 4.83 0.05 -8.00
N MET A 11 3.71 0.61 -7.57
CA MET A 11 3.08 1.81 -8.12
C MET A 11 3.03 2.93 -7.08
N PRO A 12 3.00 4.20 -7.49
CA PRO A 12 2.89 5.31 -6.57
C PRO A 12 1.70 5.19 -5.62
N ILE A 13 1.98 5.32 -4.33
CA ILE A 13 0.97 5.26 -3.28
C ILE A 13 0.39 6.66 -3.09
N ALA A 14 -0.93 6.78 -3.26
CA ALA A 14 -1.70 7.98 -3.02
C ALA A 14 -2.52 7.86 -1.73
N SER A 15 -2.45 8.83 -0.82
CA SER A 15 -3.41 8.96 0.27
C SER A 15 -3.49 10.41 0.74
N ARG A 16 -4.62 10.78 1.36
CA ARG A 16 -4.82 12.13 1.94
C ARG A 16 -3.89 12.42 3.12
N PHE A 17 -3.26 11.40 3.68
CA PHE A 17 -2.39 11.50 4.86
C PHE A 17 -0.91 11.63 4.52
N TRP A 18 -0.55 11.59 3.22
CA TRP A 18 0.83 11.76 2.76
C TRP A 18 1.01 13.14 2.14
N PRO A 19 2.17 13.80 2.35
CA PRO A 19 2.59 14.90 1.49
C PRO A 19 2.55 14.40 0.04
N ALA A 20 2.17 15.26 -0.91
CA ALA A 20 1.83 14.92 -2.31
C ALA A 20 2.91 14.19 -3.15
N ALA A 21 4.02 13.75 -2.55
CA ALA A 21 5.01 12.90 -3.16
C ALA A 21 4.41 11.53 -3.50
N ARG A 22 4.44 11.21 -4.80
CA ARG A 22 4.11 9.92 -5.42
C ARG A 22 5.11 8.82 -5.05
N SER A 23 5.40 8.67 -3.77
CA SER A 23 6.35 7.67 -3.27
C SER A 23 5.76 6.27 -3.37
N THR A 24 6.60 5.30 -3.70
CA THR A 24 6.27 3.88 -3.73
C THR A 24 6.50 3.19 -2.39
N GLN A 25 7.17 3.88 -1.46
CA GLN A 25 7.48 3.36 -0.14
C GLN A 25 7.38 4.42 0.95
N PHE A 26 6.97 4.00 2.15
CA PHE A 26 6.94 4.82 3.35
C PHE A 26 7.45 4.05 4.57
N ALA A 27 8.22 4.71 5.42
CA ALA A 27 8.79 4.13 6.63
C ALA A 27 7.99 4.58 7.86
N VAL A 28 7.63 3.63 8.74
CA VAL A 28 6.80 3.85 9.92
C VAL A 28 7.35 3.02 11.08
N ASN A 29 7.35 3.57 12.31
CA ASN A 29 7.90 2.87 13.49
C ASN A 29 6.85 2.02 14.24
N ASP A 30 5.57 2.15 13.89
CA ASP A 30 4.48 1.45 14.55
C ASP A 30 3.67 0.59 13.57
N ARG A 31 3.32 -0.63 13.99
CA ARG A 31 2.60 -1.60 13.17
C ARG A 31 1.19 -1.13 12.86
N ALA A 32 0.45 -0.70 13.87
CA ALA A 32 -0.96 -0.34 13.73
C ALA A 32 -1.12 0.89 12.83
N LEU A 33 -0.21 1.86 12.96
CA LEU A 33 -0.11 3.01 12.10
C LEU A 33 0.22 2.61 10.66
N ALA A 34 1.23 1.75 10.45
CA ALA A 34 1.61 1.29 9.12
C ALA A 34 0.46 0.59 8.39
N VAL A 35 -0.24 -0.31 9.09
CA VAL A 35 -1.43 -1.02 8.56
C VAL A 35 -2.56 -0.04 8.26
N SER A 36 -2.83 0.90 9.17
CA SER A 36 -3.90 1.90 8.98
C SER A 36 -3.64 2.79 7.76
N LEU A 37 -2.39 3.21 7.57
CA LEU A 37 -1.98 4.00 6.42
C LEU A 37 -2.05 3.19 5.12
N ALA A 38 -1.56 1.95 5.11
CA ALA A 38 -1.66 1.07 3.95
C ALA A 38 -3.12 0.79 3.57
N ALA A 39 -3.98 0.49 4.55
CA ALA A 39 -5.40 0.25 4.35
C ALA A 39 -6.14 1.46 3.76
N LYS A 40 -5.76 2.67 4.18
CA LYS A 40 -6.36 3.94 3.70
C LYS A 40 -5.69 4.52 2.45
N SER A 41 -4.59 3.92 2.00
CA SER A 41 -3.91 4.36 0.79
C SER A 41 -4.47 3.68 -0.46
N PHE A 42 -4.33 4.35 -1.59
CA PHE A 42 -4.70 3.86 -2.91
C PHE A 42 -3.44 3.77 -3.75
N THR A 43 -3.41 2.80 -4.65
CA THR A 43 -2.40 2.67 -5.68
C THR A 43 -3.12 2.32 -6.98
N GLY A 44 -2.41 2.22 -8.10
CA GLY A 44 -2.99 1.84 -9.38
C GLY A 44 -3.45 0.38 -9.40
N GLN A 45 -2.92 -0.38 -10.36
CA GLN A 45 -3.26 -1.79 -10.55
C GLN A 45 -2.42 -2.75 -9.69
N ASP A 46 -1.69 -2.25 -8.70
CA ASP A 46 -0.79 -3.07 -7.89
C ASP A 46 -1.26 -3.19 -6.44
N GLU A 47 -0.66 -4.09 -5.68
CA GLU A 47 -0.93 -4.23 -4.26
C GLU A 47 -0.16 -3.22 -3.39
N ILE A 48 -0.64 -3.04 -2.16
CA ILE A 48 0.06 -2.32 -1.10
C ILE A 48 0.37 -3.33 0.01
N ARG A 49 1.64 -3.45 0.39
CA ARG A 49 2.12 -4.33 1.46
C ARG A 49 2.64 -3.53 2.63
N VAL A 50 2.59 -4.13 3.82
CA VAL A 50 3.34 -3.68 5.00
C VAL A 50 4.33 -4.77 5.37
N VAL A 51 5.61 -4.42 5.36
CA VAL A 51 6.73 -5.31 5.67
C VAL A 51 7.33 -4.91 7.01
N HIS A 52 7.52 -5.88 7.92
CA HIS A 52 8.34 -5.70 9.11
C HIS A 52 9.80 -5.77 8.70
N VAL A 53 10.51 -4.64 8.76
CA VAL A 53 11.88 -4.48 8.21
C VAL A 53 12.89 -5.44 8.85
N PRO A 54 12.90 -5.66 10.18
CA PRO A 54 13.86 -6.57 10.81
C PRO A 54 13.72 -8.04 10.37
N THR A 55 12.50 -8.51 10.08
CA THR A 55 12.25 -9.93 9.74
C THR A 55 11.97 -10.17 8.26
N GLY A 56 11.62 -9.13 7.49
CA GLY A 56 11.14 -9.25 6.11
C GLY A 56 9.71 -9.78 5.99
N GLU A 57 8.99 -9.98 7.10
CA GLU A 57 7.64 -10.53 7.09
C GLU A 57 6.61 -9.52 6.58
N VAL A 58 5.71 -9.96 5.70
CA VAL A 58 4.55 -9.16 5.27
C VAL A 58 3.45 -9.28 6.31
N VAL A 59 3.26 -8.24 7.13
CA VAL A 59 2.27 -8.21 8.21
C VAL A 59 0.88 -7.78 7.76
N PHE A 60 0.77 -7.21 6.55
CA PHE A 60 -0.49 -6.82 5.92
C PHE A 60 -0.35 -6.75 4.40
N ARG A 61 -1.41 -7.16 3.70
CA ARG A 61 -1.51 -7.11 2.25
C ARG A 61 -2.87 -6.56 1.83
N LYS A 62 -2.86 -5.48 1.05
CA LYS A 62 -4.04 -4.93 0.39
C LYS A 62 -3.94 -5.20 -1.11
N PRO A 63 -4.78 -6.08 -1.67
CA PRO A 63 -4.76 -6.35 -3.10
C PRO A 63 -5.16 -5.10 -3.89
N ALA A 64 -4.71 -5.03 -5.14
CA ALA A 64 -5.21 -4.06 -6.09
C ALA A 64 -6.75 -4.16 -6.17
N PRO A 65 -7.46 -3.03 -6.33
CA PRO A 65 -8.88 -3.10 -6.64
C PRO A 65 -9.05 -3.97 -7.90
N PRO A 66 -10.06 -4.85 -7.96
CA PRO A 66 -10.31 -5.65 -9.15
C PRO A 66 -10.43 -4.69 -10.34
N GLN A 67 -9.68 -4.97 -11.40
CA GLN A 67 -9.84 -4.30 -12.67
C GLN A 67 -11.31 -4.47 -13.04
N ARG A 68 -12.05 -3.36 -13.16
CA ARG A 68 -13.47 -3.40 -13.51
C ARG A 68 -13.56 -4.16 -14.83
N VAL A 69 -13.99 -5.42 -14.78
CA VAL A 69 -14.35 -6.18 -15.96
C VAL A 69 -15.58 -5.45 -16.48
N GLU A 70 -15.39 -4.60 -17.50
CA GLU A 70 -16.50 -4.09 -18.30
C GLU A 70 -17.14 -5.34 -18.90
N TRP A 71 -18.29 -5.72 -18.37
CA TRP A 71 -19.15 -6.69 -19.02
C TRP A 71 -19.48 -6.09 -20.38
N SER A 72 -18.84 -6.58 -21.44
CA SER A 72 -19.33 -6.37 -22.79
C SER A 72 -20.67 -7.07 -22.87
N GLU A 73 -21.74 -6.31 -22.68
CA GLU A 73 -23.08 -6.68 -23.15
C GLU A 73 -22.99 -6.83 -24.67
N GLU A 74 -22.73 -8.07 -25.11
CA GLU A 74 -23.01 -8.50 -26.46
C GLU A 74 -24.54 -8.67 -26.56
N ILE A 75 -25.20 -7.77 -27.31
CA ILE A 75 -26.59 -7.89 -27.78
C ILE A 75 -26.54 -8.15 -29.28
#